data_AF-A0A2I4AKT4-F1
#
_entry.id   AF-A0A2I4AKT4-F1
#
_cell.length_a   1.000
_cell.length_b   1.000
_cell.length_c   1.000
_cell.angle_alpha   90.00
_cell.angle_beta   90.00
_cell.angle_gamma   90.00
#
_symmetry.space_group_name_H-M   'P 1'
#
loop_
_entity.id
_entity.type
_entity.pdbx_description
1 polymer ?
#
loop_
_entity_poly.entity_id
_entity_poly.type
_entity_poly.pdbx_seq_one_letter_code
_entity_poly.pdbx_strand_id
1 'polypeptide(L)'
;MTSELRNGFAVIRPPGHHAQTDQPNGFCIFNSVAIAARYALSQHALDRVLIVDWDVHHGQGIQYLFQEDPRVLYLSIHRYEGGSFWPHLQESDSSFVGSGRAEGKTINLPWNQTGMSDADYITAFHQVLLPVACEFQPQLVLVSAGFDAAVGDLKGGYNLQATAGSVAACVRALLGGACPVLTPPTAPSDSALQSISQTVSAQCLYWASLQVPGPSLADGDVIRTSSSEKSTTVASPASSPSMTTGLVYDERMMEHENLWDRHHPEQPQRVFKIFNKHQQLGLVDRCVQIPARLATEEELAMCHSVQHIQHMKATATMKLRDLHRLGNEFTSIFINNQSFQCAQLAAGSCFNAVDSILGGQVSNAVAIVRPPGHHAERDSPCGFCLFNSVALTARYAQNVSHDPLLRVLILDWDVHHGNGTQHLFEEDDSILYISLHRYDKAAFFP
;
A
#
# COMPACT_ATOMS: atom_id res chain seq x y z
N MET A 1 15.08 19.23 -9.35
CA MET A 1 14.64 19.37 -10.76
C MET A 1 15.69 18.90 -11.77
N THR A 2 16.99 19.11 -11.52
CA THR A 2 18.11 18.69 -12.38
C THR A 2 18.48 17.20 -12.30
N SER A 3 17.67 16.39 -11.61
CA SER A 3 17.94 14.97 -11.32
C SER A 3 19.22 14.67 -10.51
N GLU A 4 19.84 15.68 -9.89
CA GLU A 4 20.96 15.49 -8.97
C GLU A 4 20.54 14.76 -7.68
N LEU A 5 19.37 15.11 -7.14
CA LEU A 5 18.75 14.48 -5.99
C LEU A 5 17.32 14.05 -6.33
N ARG A 6 16.86 12.97 -5.69
CA ARG A 6 15.48 12.47 -5.82
C ARG A 6 14.46 13.31 -5.05
N ASN A 7 14.85 13.80 -3.87
CA ASN A 7 14.00 14.55 -2.94
C ASN A 7 14.88 15.36 -1.95
N GLY A 8 14.26 16.16 -1.08
CA GLY A 8 14.97 16.95 -0.06
C GLY A 8 14.04 17.53 0.99
N PHE A 9 14.62 17.97 2.12
CA PHE A 9 13.91 18.62 3.22
C PHE A 9 14.69 19.86 3.66
N ALA A 10 14.03 21.01 3.77
CA ALA A 10 14.65 22.26 4.21
C ALA A 10 14.18 22.60 5.63
N VAL A 11 15.11 22.65 6.59
CA VAL A 11 14.83 23.08 7.97
C VAL A 11 15.02 24.60 8.03
N ILE A 12 13.92 25.34 7.86
CA ILE A 12 13.94 26.80 7.69
C ILE A 12 13.10 27.52 8.74
N ARG A 13 13.47 28.77 9.02
CA ARG A 13 12.67 29.76 9.75
C ARG A 13 13.03 31.17 9.25
N PRO A 14 12.09 32.12 9.14
CA PRO A 14 10.66 32.04 9.52
C PRO A 14 9.82 31.11 8.60
N PRO A 15 8.61 30.69 9.04
CA PRO A 15 7.66 29.94 8.19
C PRO A 15 7.10 30.82 7.05
N GLY A 16 6.27 30.22 6.18
CA GLY A 16 5.81 30.90 4.95
C GLY A 16 4.32 30.85 4.61
N HIS A 17 3.58 29.79 4.93
CA HIS A 17 2.28 29.51 4.29
C HIS A 17 1.17 30.55 4.55
N HIS A 18 1.29 31.38 5.58
CA HIS A 18 0.33 32.46 5.87
C HIS A 18 0.68 33.79 5.17
N ALA A 19 1.92 33.99 4.75
CA ALA A 19 2.35 35.25 4.15
C ALA A 19 1.60 35.50 2.84
N GLN A 20 1.10 36.73 2.69
CA GLN A 20 0.29 37.16 1.55
C GLN A 20 1.13 38.04 0.61
N THR A 21 0.52 38.53 -0.47
CA THR A 21 1.19 39.35 -1.49
C THR A 21 1.79 40.64 -0.91
N ASP A 22 1.10 41.28 0.03
CA ASP A 22 1.41 42.62 0.53
C ASP A 22 1.48 42.73 2.06
N GLN A 23 1.37 41.62 2.79
CA GLN A 23 1.43 41.62 4.26
C GLN A 23 2.00 40.32 4.88
N PRO A 24 2.78 40.43 5.98
CA PRO A 24 3.12 39.28 6.81
C PRO A 24 1.90 38.84 7.63
N ASN A 25 1.83 37.54 7.95
CA ASN A 25 0.73 36.98 8.75
C ASN A 25 1.23 35.70 9.46
N GLY A 26 0.70 35.36 10.64
CA GLY A 26 0.99 34.07 11.31
C GLY A 26 2.48 33.72 11.40
N PHE A 27 3.32 34.65 11.88
CA PHE A 27 4.78 34.48 11.94
C PHE A 27 5.52 34.36 10.59
N CYS A 28 4.80 34.38 9.47
CA CYS A 28 5.33 34.29 8.12
C CYS A 28 5.61 35.68 7.55
N ILE A 29 6.79 35.86 6.96
CA ILE A 29 7.19 37.13 6.31
C ILE A 29 7.03 37.03 4.79
N PHE A 30 7.59 35.97 4.19
CA PHE A 30 7.47 35.67 2.77
C PHE A 30 7.00 34.22 2.59
N ASN A 31 6.21 33.98 1.55
CA ASN A 31 5.63 32.66 1.32
C ASN A 31 6.62 31.73 0.58
N SER A 32 7.52 31.09 1.33
CA SER A 32 8.60 30.24 0.79
C SER A 32 8.11 29.16 -0.18
N VAL A 33 7.00 28.49 0.14
CA VAL A 33 6.46 27.40 -0.68
C VAL A 33 5.80 27.94 -1.95
N ALA A 34 5.06 29.04 -1.87
CA ALA A 34 4.49 29.69 -3.05
C ALA A 34 5.58 30.25 -3.98
N ILE A 35 6.64 30.84 -3.43
CA ILE A 35 7.79 31.31 -4.20
C ILE A 35 8.47 30.12 -4.89
N ALA A 36 8.67 28.99 -4.20
CA ALA A 36 9.25 27.79 -4.78
C ALA A 36 8.39 27.22 -5.92
N ALA A 37 7.05 27.21 -5.78
CA ALA A 37 6.15 26.79 -6.85
C ALA A 37 6.26 27.71 -8.08
N ARG A 38 6.22 29.03 -7.91
CA ARG A 38 6.39 30.00 -9.01
C ARG A 38 7.77 29.91 -9.65
N TYR A 39 8.81 29.68 -8.85
CA TYR A 39 10.17 29.46 -9.34
C TYR A 39 10.23 28.20 -10.21
N ALA A 40 9.64 27.08 -9.77
CA ALA A 40 9.60 25.85 -10.54
C ALA A 40 8.81 26.00 -11.86
N LEU A 41 7.65 26.66 -11.83
CA LEU A 41 6.87 26.95 -13.03
C LEU A 41 7.64 27.83 -14.03
N SER A 42 8.37 28.85 -13.56
CA SER A 42 9.04 29.81 -14.44
C SER A 42 10.43 29.40 -14.90
N GLN A 43 11.29 28.93 -13.98
CA GLN A 43 12.69 28.63 -14.27
C GLN A 43 12.92 27.18 -14.71
N HIS A 44 12.03 26.27 -14.32
CA HIS A 44 12.08 24.87 -14.72
C HIS A 44 10.96 24.47 -15.69
N ALA A 45 10.18 25.45 -16.16
CA ALA A 45 9.12 25.26 -17.15
C ALA A 45 8.15 24.12 -16.80
N LEU A 46 7.80 23.99 -15.51
CA LEU A 46 6.77 23.05 -15.09
C LEU A 46 5.38 23.60 -15.44
N ASP A 47 4.46 22.68 -15.71
CA ASP A 47 3.06 22.94 -16.01
C ASP A 47 2.16 22.72 -14.79
N ARG A 48 2.54 21.80 -13.90
CA ARG A 48 1.70 21.37 -12.76
C ARG A 48 2.53 21.14 -11.50
N VAL A 49 2.22 21.90 -10.46
CA VAL A 49 2.83 21.78 -9.11
C VAL A 49 1.72 21.46 -8.11
N LEU A 50 1.94 20.43 -7.29
CA LEU A 50 1.08 20.14 -6.13
C LEU A 50 1.74 20.74 -4.89
N ILE A 51 0.97 21.47 -4.09
CA ILE A 51 1.33 21.90 -2.75
C ILE A 51 0.43 21.15 -1.76
N VAL A 52 1.02 20.38 -0.86
CA VAL A 52 0.32 19.74 0.26
C VAL A 52 0.69 20.47 1.54
N ASP A 53 -0.31 20.98 2.25
CA ASP A 53 -0.16 21.64 3.53
C ASP A 53 -0.80 20.79 4.62
N TRP A 54 0.05 20.16 5.44
CA TRP A 54 -0.39 19.35 6.57
C TRP A 54 -0.14 20.06 7.92
N ASP A 55 0.31 21.30 7.89
CA ASP A 55 0.33 22.15 9.09
C ASP A 55 -1.09 22.26 9.64
N VAL A 56 -1.24 22.27 10.96
CA VAL A 56 -2.56 22.28 11.60
C VAL A 56 -3.32 23.57 11.30
N HIS A 57 -2.66 24.61 10.82
CA HIS A 57 -3.27 25.86 10.39
C HIS A 57 -3.46 25.92 8.87
N HIS A 58 -4.56 26.54 8.46
CA HIS A 58 -4.78 26.82 7.04
C HIS A 58 -3.74 27.81 6.50
N GLY A 59 -2.98 27.41 5.48
CA GLY A 59 -2.06 28.26 4.72
C GLY A 59 -2.79 29.20 3.75
N GLN A 60 -3.66 30.07 4.27
CA GLN A 60 -4.46 31.03 3.48
C GLN A 60 -3.64 31.88 2.51
N GLY A 61 -2.39 32.21 2.85
CA GLY A 61 -1.49 32.94 1.95
C GLY A 61 -1.21 32.17 0.65
N ILE A 62 -1.03 30.85 0.72
CA ILE A 62 -0.86 29.99 -0.45
C ILE A 62 -2.16 29.95 -1.26
N GLN A 63 -3.31 29.75 -0.59
CA GLN A 63 -4.62 29.75 -1.24
C GLN A 63 -4.83 31.02 -2.07
N TYR A 64 -4.61 32.21 -1.49
CA TYR A 64 -4.78 33.48 -2.19
C TYR A 64 -3.86 33.65 -3.40
N LEU A 65 -2.59 33.24 -3.27
CA LEU A 65 -1.58 33.39 -4.34
C LEU A 65 -1.85 32.51 -5.57
N PHE A 66 -2.64 31.45 -5.42
CA PHE A 66 -2.96 30.49 -6.49
C PHE A 66 -4.45 30.33 -6.77
N GLN A 67 -5.31 31.16 -6.16
CA GLN A 67 -6.77 31.12 -6.26
C GLN A 67 -7.30 31.06 -7.72
N GLU A 68 -6.56 31.62 -8.69
CA GLU A 68 -6.91 31.65 -10.12
C GLU A 68 -5.84 31.00 -11.04
N ASP A 69 -4.84 30.30 -10.48
CA ASP A 69 -3.77 29.65 -11.25
C ASP A 69 -3.94 28.11 -11.31
N PRO A 70 -4.45 27.55 -12.43
CA PRO A 70 -4.77 26.13 -12.52
C PRO A 70 -3.55 25.22 -12.61
N ARG A 71 -2.36 25.81 -12.75
CA ARG A 71 -1.08 25.10 -12.75
C ARG A 71 -0.65 24.69 -11.34
N VAL A 72 -1.27 25.24 -10.30
CA VAL A 72 -0.98 24.88 -8.92
C VAL A 72 -2.23 24.30 -8.28
N LEU A 73 -2.11 23.04 -7.84
CA LEU A 73 -3.09 22.42 -6.97
C LEU A 73 -2.63 22.62 -5.53
N TYR A 74 -3.45 23.28 -4.71
CA TYR A 74 -3.20 23.46 -3.29
C TYR A 74 -4.20 22.62 -2.49
N LEU A 75 -3.69 21.74 -1.62
CA LEU A 75 -4.49 20.99 -0.66
C LEU A 75 -4.00 21.28 0.75
N SER A 76 -4.91 21.64 1.65
CA SER A 76 -4.62 21.87 3.06
C SER A 76 -5.55 21.08 3.96
N ILE A 77 -4.96 20.35 4.91
CA ILE A 77 -5.67 19.66 5.99
C ILE A 77 -5.37 20.41 7.27
N HIS A 78 -6.37 20.99 7.93
CA HIS A 78 -6.13 21.90 9.06
C HIS A 78 -7.27 21.87 10.08
N ARG A 79 -7.01 22.31 11.30
CA ARG A 79 -8.04 22.53 12.32
C ARG A 79 -8.89 23.74 11.96
N TYR A 80 -10.20 23.61 12.11
CA TYR A 80 -11.16 24.64 11.73
C TYR A 80 -12.23 24.89 12.78
N GLU A 81 -12.88 23.82 13.28
CA GLU A 81 -13.97 23.89 14.27
C GLU A 81 -15.01 24.97 13.94
N GLY A 82 -15.52 24.94 12.69
CA GLY A 82 -16.48 25.90 12.17
C GLY A 82 -15.97 27.34 12.10
N GLY A 83 -14.66 27.54 11.96
CA GLY A 83 -14.00 28.85 11.95
C GLY A 83 -13.64 29.39 13.33
N SER A 84 -13.85 28.61 14.40
CA SER A 84 -13.45 29.02 15.75
C SER A 84 -11.94 28.90 15.99
N PHE A 85 -11.22 28.11 15.19
CA PHE A 85 -9.76 28.04 15.24
C PHE A 85 -9.11 29.11 14.33
N TRP A 86 -7.99 29.66 14.78
CA TRP A 86 -7.26 30.69 14.03
C TRP A 86 -6.84 30.14 12.66
N PRO A 87 -6.96 30.89 11.55
CA PRO A 87 -7.16 32.34 11.45
C PRO A 87 -8.61 32.85 11.41
N HIS A 88 -9.60 32.00 11.70
CA HIS A 88 -11.03 32.37 11.73
C HIS A 88 -11.63 32.82 10.40
N LEU A 89 -11.16 32.22 9.31
CA LEU A 89 -11.58 32.58 7.94
C LEU A 89 -12.64 31.61 7.45
N GLN A 90 -13.76 32.13 6.94
CA GLN A 90 -14.76 31.31 6.24
C GLN A 90 -14.14 30.59 5.04
N GLU A 91 -13.18 31.25 4.39
CA GLU A 91 -12.46 30.75 3.22
C GLU A 91 -11.59 29.52 3.48
N SER A 92 -11.41 29.13 4.75
CA SER A 92 -10.75 27.88 5.14
C SER A 92 -11.69 26.67 5.06
N ASP A 93 -12.99 26.87 4.85
CA ASP A 93 -13.93 25.76 4.66
C ASP A 93 -13.72 25.06 3.30
N SER A 94 -14.12 23.79 3.25
CA SER A 94 -14.18 22.92 2.06
C SER A 94 -14.98 23.49 0.89
N SER A 95 -15.91 24.42 1.15
CA SER A 95 -16.72 25.09 0.12
C SER A 95 -15.94 26.06 -0.77
N PHE A 96 -14.71 26.42 -0.38
CA PHE A 96 -13.85 27.33 -1.16
C PHE A 96 -12.87 26.53 -2.03
N VAL A 97 -13.21 26.40 -3.31
CA VAL A 97 -12.54 25.46 -4.22
C VAL A 97 -11.57 26.12 -5.22
N GLY A 98 -11.31 27.41 -5.07
CA GLY A 98 -10.62 28.25 -6.06
C GLY A 98 -11.62 29.08 -6.87
N SER A 99 -11.15 29.83 -7.85
CA SER A 99 -12.01 30.68 -8.68
C SER A 99 -11.55 30.77 -10.14
N GLY A 100 -12.49 31.13 -11.01
CA GLY A 100 -12.22 31.29 -12.43
C GLY A 100 -11.70 30.00 -13.06
N ARG A 101 -10.60 30.09 -13.80
CA ARG A 101 -10.00 28.91 -14.46
C ARG A 101 -9.40 27.87 -13.52
N ALA A 102 -9.27 28.19 -12.22
CA ALA A 102 -8.68 27.33 -11.21
C ALA A 102 -9.70 26.78 -10.19
N GLU A 103 -11.00 26.86 -10.49
CA GLU A 103 -12.01 26.14 -9.71
C GLU A 103 -11.68 24.64 -9.64
N GLY A 104 -11.79 24.08 -8.44
CA GLY A 104 -11.35 22.73 -8.09
C GLY A 104 -9.85 22.60 -7.78
N LYS A 105 -9.05 23.67 -7.85
CA LYS A 105 -7.58 23.63 -7.60
C LYS A 105 -7.16 24.11 -6.21
N THR A 106 -8.13 24.52 -5.39
CA THR A 106 -7.97 24.67 -3.94
C THR A 106 -8.81 23.60 -3.26
N ILE A 107 -8.21 22.82 -2.36
CA ILE A 107 -8.88 21.78 -1.60
C ILE A 107 -8.60 22.01 -0.12
N ASN A 108 -9.62 22.47 0.60
CA ASN A 108 -9.57 22.59 2.05
C ASN A 108 -10.26 21.40 2.70
N LEU A 109 -9.58 20.76 3.64
CA LEU A 109 -10.12 19.70 4.48
C LEU A 109 -10.11 20.18 5.95
N PRO A 110 -11.21 20.81 6.41
CA PRO A 110 -11.30 21.40 7.73
C PRO A 110 -11.68 20.37 8.80
N TRP A 111 -10.81 20.15 9.79
CA TRP A 111 -11.14 19.37 10.97
C TRP A 111 -12.03 20.16 11.93
N ASN A 112 -13.25 19.67 12.13
CA ASN A 112 -14.24 20.29 13.02
C ASN A 112 -14.24 19.74 14.46
N GLN A 113 -13.27 18.88 14.79
CA GLN A 113 -12.97 18.43 16.15
C GLN A 113 -11.46 18.38 16.37
N THR A 114 -11.03 18.40 17.63
CA THR A 114 -9.63 18.17 18.02
C THR A 114 -9.36 16.70 18.29
N GLY A 115 -8.08 16.32 18.39
CA GLY A 115 -7.70 14.95 18.74
C GLY A 115 -7.76 13.97 17.58
N MET A 116 -7.64 14.49 16.35
CA MET A 116 -7.48 13.68 15.14
C MET A 116 -6.24 12.79 15.27
N SER A 117 -6.36 11.56 14.79
CA SER A 117 -5.40 10.47 14.87
C SER A 117 -4.73 10.19 13.52
N ASP A 118 -3.74 9.29 13.51
CA ASP A 118 -3.08 8.84 12.28
C ASP A 118 -4.09 8.29 11.26
N ALA A 119 -5.10 7.56 11.71
CA ALA A 119 -6.12 6.98 10.84
C ALA A 119 -6.99 8.06 10.15
N ASP A 120 -7.23 9.20 10.80
CA ASP A 120 -7.97 10.32 10.21
C ASP A 120 -7.20 10.94 9.04
N TYR A 121 -5.91 11.22 9.24
CA TYR A 121 -5.03 11.75 8.20
C TYR A 121 -4.81 10.75 7.06
N ILE A 122 -4.57 9.48 7.36
CA ILE A 122 -4.39 8.43 6.35
C ILE A 122 -5.65 8.27 5.51
N THR A 123 -6.83 8.27 6.13
CA THR A 123 -8.10 8.19 5.40
C THR A 123 -8.30 9.42 4.51
N ALA A 124 -8.01 10.63 4.99
CA ALA A 124 -8.03 11.84 4.17
C ALA A 124 -7.08 11.74 2.97
N PHE A 125 -5.88 11.18 3.16
CA PHE A 125 -4.93 10.94 2.08
C PHE A 125 -5.50 9.97 1.04
N HIS A 126 -6.04 8.82 1.47
CA HIS A 126 -6.56 7.79 0.57
C HIS A 126 -7.83 8.20 -0.18
N GLN A 127 -8.73 8.97 0.47
CA GLN A 127 -10.04 9.29 -0.09
C GLN A 127 -10.09 10.64 -0.83
N VAL A 128 -9.14 11.56 -0.55
CA VAL A 128 -9.13 12.89 -1.17
C VAL A 128 -7.81 13.16 -1.90
N LEU A 129 -6.69 13.20 -1.17
CA LEU A 129 -5.42 13.67 -1.74
C LEU A 129 -4.89 12.75 -2.85
N LEU A 130 -4.80 11.44 -2.61
CA LEU A 130 -4.19 10.50 -3.57
C LEU A 130 -4.98 10.38 -4.88
N PRO A 131 -6.32 10.21 -4.88
CA PRO A 131 -7.11 10.19 -6.12
C PRO A 131 -6.91 11.46 -6.94
N VAL A 132 -7.02 12.62 -6.29
CA VAL A 132 -6.86 13.93 -6.95
C VAL A 132 -5.44 14.14 -7.46
N ALA A 133 -4.41 13.82 -6.66
CA ALA A 133 -3.02 13.98 -7.06
C ALA A 133 -2.66 13.09 -8.27
N CYS A 134 -3.19 11.86 -8.30
CA CYS A 134 -3.03 10.96 -9.43
C CYS A 134 -3.71 11.48 -10.70
N GLU A 135 -4.92 12.05 -10.60
CA GLU A 135 -5.62 12.70 -11.72
C GLU A 135 -4.91 13.98 -12.18
N PHE A 136 -4.37 14.78 -11.24
CA PHE A 136 -3.67 16.02 -11.54
C PHE A 136 -2.29 15.80 -12.17
N GLN A 137 -1.61 14.69 -11.85
CA GLN A 137 -0.28 14.36 -12.35
C GLN A 137 0.74 15.51 -12.18
N PRO A 138 1.06 15.94 -10.94
CA PRO A 138 2.03 17.01 -10.72
C PRO A 138 3.44 16.59 -11.16
N GLN A 139 4.23 17.53 -11.68
CA GLN A 139 5.65 17.35 -11.99
C GLN A 139 6.56 17.63 -10.79
N LEU A 140 6.02 18.31 -9.77
CA LEU A 140 6.68 18.59 -8.49
C LEU A 140 5.63 18.60 -7.39
N VAL A 141 5.97 17.97 -6.26
CA VAL A 141 5.22 18.07 -5.01
C VAL A 141 6.04 18.89 -4.03
N LEU A 142 5.43 19.94 -3.49
CA LEU A 142 5.95 20.74 -2.39
C LEU A 142 5.09 20.47 -1.16
N VAL A 143 5.71 20.38 0.01
CA VAL A 143 4.99 20.16 1.26
C VAL A 143 5.26 21.31 2.21
N SER A 144 4.21 22.02 2.64
CA SER A 144 4.26 22.89 3.82
C SER A 144 4.25 21.99 5.05
N ALA A 145 5.45 21.59 5.48
CA ALA A 145 5.63 20.58 6.51
C ALA A 145 5.62 21.17 7.94
N GLY A 146 4.45 21.64 8.40
CA GLY A 146 4.21 21.92 9.81
C GLY A 146 4.13 20.63 10.64
N PHE A 147 4.56 20.64 11.89
CA PHE A 147 4.52 19.45 12.77
C PHE A 147 3.72 19.67 14.04
N ASP A 148 2.81 20.61 13.97
CA ASP A 148 1.93 21.04 15.03
C ASP A 148 0.62 20.27 15.14
N ALA A 149 0.33 19.45 14.13
CA ALA A 149 -0.65 18.38 14.23
C ALA A 149 -0.14 17.18 15.07
N ALA A 150 1.16 17.12 15.40
CA ALA A 150 1.74 15.98 16.13
C ALA A 150 1.31 15.96 17.61
N VAL A 151 1.22 14.75 18.17
CA VAL A 151 0.83 14.54 19.58
C VAL A 151 1.73 15.33 20.53
N GLY A 152 1.10 16.01 21.49
CA GLY A 152 1.79 16.80 22.51
C GLY A 152 2.08 18.24 22.09
N ASP A 153 1.71 18.65 20.88
CA ASP A 153 1.69 20.06 20.50
C ASP A 153 0.32 20.68 20.86
N LEU A 154 0.35 21.69 21.73
CA LEU A 154 -0.89 22.32 22.22
C LEU A 154 -1.35 23.49 21.32
N LYS A 155 -0.50 24.00 20.41
CA LYS A 155 -0.72 25.33 19.83
C LYS A 155 -0.15 25.63 18.44
N GLY A 156 0.69 24.80 17.80
CA GLY A 156 1.31 25.24 16.54
C GLY A 156 2.82 25.02 16.37
N GLY A 157 3.41 23.93 16.86
CA GLY A 157 4.81 23.57 16.55
C GLY A 157 5.77 24.00 17.65
N TYR A 158 5.25 24.15 18.86
CA TYR A 158 5.97 24.59 20.05
C TYR A 158 6.49 23.42 20.88
N ASN A 159 6.06 22.19 20.60
CA ASN A 159 6.68 21.01 21.17
C ASN A 159 7.94 20.65 20.39
N LEU A 160 9.09 21.09 20.91
CA LEU A 160 10.41 20.88 20.29
C LEU A 160 10.73 19.40 20.03
N GLN A 161 10.29 18.51 20.93
CA GLN A 161 10.55 17.08 20.80
C GLN A 161 9.64 16.44 19.76
N ALA A 162 8.35 16.79 19.75
CA ALA A 162 7.42 16.33 18.72
C ALA A 162 7.87 16.79 17.33
N THR A 163 8.24 18.06 17.19
CA THR A 163 8.75 18.61 15.92
C THR A 163 10.02 17.89 15.45
N ALA A 164 11.00 17.71 16.34
CA ALA A 164 12.24 17.02 15.99
C ALA A 164 12.00 15.55 15.59
N GLY A 165 11.14 14.85 16.33
CA GLY A 165 10.74 13.47 16.05
C GLY A 165 10.04 13.34 14.69
N SER A 166 9.11 14.24 14.39
CA SER A 166 8.38 14.23 13.12
C SER A 166 9.27 14.59 11.92
N VAL A 167 10.18 15.57 12.06
CA VAL A 167 11.20 15.85 11.02
C VAL A 167 12.06 14.61 10.77
N ALA A 168 12.52 13.93 11.83
CA ALA A 168 13.30 12.71 11.70
C ALA A 168 12.51 11.59 11.00
N ALA A 169 11.22 11.45 11.28
CA ALA A 169 10.33 10.51 10.60
C ALA A 169 10.20 10.83 9.09
N CYS A 170 10.00 12.10 8.72
CA CYS A 170 9.97 12.51 7.32
C CYS A 170 11.30 12.26 6.61
N VAL A 171 12.43 12.63 7.22
CA VAL A 171 13.76 12.41 6.63
C VAL A 171 14.05 10.91 6.47
N ARG A 172 13.65 10.08 7.44
CA ARG A 172 13.74 8.61 7.31
C ARG A 172 12.96 8.11 6.10
N ALA A 173 11.74 8.60 5.88
CA ALA A 173 10.94 8.25 4.69
C ALA A 173 11.60 8.72 3.39
N LEU A 174 12.15 9.95 3.35
CA LEU A 174 12.85 10.50 2.18
C LEU A 174 14.10 9.70 1.81
N LEU A 175 14.81 9.17 2.81
CA LEU A 175 15.95 8.26 2.65
C LEU A 175 15.53 6.84 2.24
N GLY A 176 14.23 6.56 2.17
CA GLY A 176 13.67 5.27 1.78
C GLY A 176 13.62 4.25 2.91
N GLY A 177 13.63 4.68 4.17
CA GLY A 177 13.49 3.78 5.32
C GLY A 177 12.07 3.20 5.45
N ALA A 178 11.95 2.07 6.15
CA ALA A 178 10.65 1.43 6.42
C ALA A 178 9.69 2.37 7.16
N CYS A 179 8.43 2.37 6.73
CA CYS A 179 7.34 2.99 7.47
C CYS A 179 7.18 2.29 8.84
N PRO A 180 6.98 3.04 9.93
CA PRO A 180 6.67 2.44 11.22
C PRO A 180 5.29 1.77 11.19
N VAL A 181 5.07 0.84 12.11
CA VAL A 181 3.75 0.25 12.35
C VAL A 181 2.86 1.32 13.01
N LEU A 182 1.64 1.47 12.51
CA LEU A 182 0.65 2.37 13.09
C LEU A 182 0.14 1.82 14.41
N THR A 183 0.04 2.70 15.41
CA THR A 183 -0.61 2.37 16.68
C THR A 183 -2.10 2.68 16.60
N PRO A 184 -2.98 1.89 17.25
CA PRO A 184 -4.40 2.20 17.29
C PRO A 184 -4.69 3.61 17.86
N PRO A 185 -5.80 4.25 17.44
CA PRO A 185 -6.85 3.72 16.55
C PRO A 185 -6.39 3.65 15.08
N THR A 186 -6.75 2.57 14.38
CA THR A 186 -6.42 2.36 12.96
C THR A 186 -7.60 2.62 12.01
N ALA A 187 -8.72 3.10 12.55
CA ALA A 187 -9.91 3.51 11.79
C ALA A 187 -10.20 5.00 12.06
N PRO A 188 -10.70 5.74 11.06
CA PRO A 188 -11.01 7.16 11.21
C PRO A 188 -12.18 7.38 12.18
N SER A 189 -12.20 8.55 12.79
CA SER A 189 -13.30 9.07 13.59
C SER A 189 -14.48 9.53 12.71
N ASP A 190 -15.68 9.58 13.28
CA ASP A 190 -16.88 10.02 12.57
C ASP A 190 -16.77 11.50 12.14
N SER A 191 -16.12 12.34 12.96
CA SER A 191 -15.85 13.73 12.63
C SER A 191 -14.92 13.88 11.43
N ALA A 192 -13.92 13.01 11.30
CA ALA A 192 -13.03 13.03 10.15
C ALA A 192 -13.76 12.57 8.89
N LEU A 193 -14.54 11.48 8.98
CA LEU A 193 -15.36 11.00 7.87
C LEU A 193 -16.35 12.06 7.37
N GLN A 194 -16.98 12.81 8.28
CA GLN A 194 -17.86 13.92 7.91
C GLN A 194 -17.10 15.02 7.14
N SER A 195 -15.92 15.42 7.63
CA SER A 195 -15.11 16.46 7.00
C SER A 195 -14.57 16.01 5.63
N ILE A 196 -14.16 14.75 5.52
CA ILE A 196 -13.74 14.11 4.27
C ILE A 196 -14.91 14.08 3.27
N SER A 197 -16.09 13.63 3.70
CA SER A 197 -17.29 13.52 2.84
C SER A 197 -17.74 14.89 2.33
N GLN A 198 -17.72 15.93 3.17
CA GLN A 198 -18.01 17.31 2.76
C GLN A 198 -16.99 17.82 1.74
N THR A 199 -15.70 17.55 1.96
CA THR A 199 -14.64 17.91 1.04
C THR A 199 -14.79 17.21 -0.32
N VAL A 200 -15.06 15.90 -0.32
CA VAL A 200 -15.35 15.14 -1.55
C VAL A 200 -16.56 15.73 -2.27
N SER A 201 -17.63 16.05 -1.54
CA SER A 201 -18.85 16.64 -2.11
C SER A 201 -18.60 18.01 -2.75
N ALA A 202 -17.75 18.85 -2.16
CA ALA A 202 -17.37 20.14 -2.72
C ALA A 202 -16.49 19.99 -3.99
N GLN A 203 -15.75 18.90 -4.11
CA GLN A 203 -14.74 18.69 -5.15
C GLN A 203 -15.20 17.78 -6.31
N CYS A 204 -16.24 16.96 -6.13
CA CYS A 204 -16.61 15.91 -7.10
C CYS A 204 -17.02 16.45 -8.48
N LEU A 205 -17.45 17.72 -8.58
CA LEU A 205 -17.75 18.38 -9.86
C LEU A 205 -16.49 18.63 -10.70
N TYR A 206 -15.32 18.68 -10.08
CA TYR A 206 -14.06 19.10 -10.71
C TYR A 206 -13.07 17.94 -10.94
N TRP A 207 -13.29 16.80 -10.28
CA TRP A 207 -12.37 15.65 -10.28
C TRP A 207 -13.11 14.35 -10.55
N ALA A 208 -12.82 13.71 -11.67
CA ALA A 208 -13.42 12.43 -12.04
C ALA A 208 -13.06 11.33 -11.04
N SER A 209 -11.86 11.39 -10.46
CA SER A 209 -11.38 10.46 -9.42
C SER A 209 -12.20 10.50 -8.12
N LEU A 210 -12.97 11.57 -7.89
CA LEU A 210 -13.87 11.72 -6.75
C LEU A 210 -15.34 11.46 -7.09
N GLN A 211 -15.65 11.24 -8.37
CA GLN A 211 -17.01 10.92 -8.81
C GLN A 211 -17.26 9.43 -8.55
N VAL A 212 -18.04 9.12 -7.50
CA VAL A 212 -18.51 7.75 -7.25
C VAL A 212 -19.85 7.57 -7.95
N PRO A 213 -20.00 6.62 -8.90
CA PRO A 213 -21.30 6.24 -9.43
C PRO A 213 -22.05 5.38 -8.40
N GLY A 214 -22.82 5.99 -7.49
CA GLY A 214 -23.61 5.28 -6.48
C GLY A 214 -24.27 6.20 -5.46
N PRO A 215 -25.22 5.71 -4.63
CA PRO A 215 -25.81 6.52 -3.58
C PRO A 215 -24.71 7.03 -2.62
N SER A 216 -24.87 8.28 -2.19
CA SER A 216 -23.96 8.99 -1.28
C SER A 216 -23.52 8.11 -0.10
N LEU A 217 -22.23 8.18 0.26
CA LEU A 217 -21.62 7.56 1.46
C LEU A 217 -22.26 8.02 2.80
N ALA A 218 -23.33 8.83 2.75
CA ALA A 218 -23.94 9.49 3.89
C ALA A 218 -24.81 8.60 4.80
N ASP A 219 -25.19 7.38 4.38
CA ASP A 219 -26.01 6.47 5.19
C ASP A 219 -25.27 5.14 5.47
N GLY A 220 -24.44 5.14 6.52
CA GLY A 220 -23.86 3.92 7.06
C GLY A 220 -23.10 4.18 8.35
N ASP A 221 -23.52 3.56 9.46
CA ASP A 221 -22.72 3.49 10.67
C ASP A 221 -21.41 2.74 10.37
N VAL A 222 -20.28 3.27 10.85
CA VAL A 222 -19.02 2.52 10.81
C VAL A 222 -19.17 1.29 11.69
N ILE A 223 -19.19 0.10 11.08
CA ILE A 223 -19.07 -1.15 11.83
C ILE A 223 -17.63 -1.19 12.36
N ARG A 224 -17.44 -0.69 13.58
CA ARG A 224 -16.18 -0.85 14.33
C ARG A 224 -16.16 -2.28 14.82
N THR A 225 -15.23 -3.09 14.33
CA THR A 225 -14.91 -4.35 14.98
C THR A 225 -14.43 -4.02 16.39
N SER A 226 -15.13 -4.52 17.41
CA SER A 226 -14.73 -4.36 18.79
C SER A 226 -13.52 -5.25 19.07
N SER A 227 -12.34 -4.84 18.62
CA SER A 227 -11.10 -5.36 19.18
C SER A 227 -11.02 -4.81 20.61
N SER A 228 -11.12 -5.69 21.61
CA SER A 228 -10.74 -5.34 22.97
C SER A 228 -9.23 -5.12 22.98
N GLU A 229 -8.77 -3.91 22.68
CA GLU A 229 -7.36 -3.60 22.56
C GLU A 229 -6.74 -3.51 23.96
N LYS A 230 -6.21 -4.63 24.43
CA LYS A 230 -5.09 -4.58 25.37
C LYS A 230 -3.92 -3.99 24.60
N SER A 231 -3.54 -2.77 24.97
CA SER A 231 -2.28 -2.14 24.58
C SER A 231 -1.13 -3.12 24.88
N THR A 232 -0.64 -3.80 23.86
CA THR A 232 0.66 -4.46 23.91
C THR A 232 1.70 -3.39 23.65
N THR A 233 2.62 -3.22 24.60
CA THR A 233 3.81 -2.39 24.43
C THR A 233 4.61 -2.94 23.27
N VAL A 234 4.52 -2.31 22.10
CA VAL A 234 5.38 -2.59 20.96
C VAL A 234 6.80 -2.24 21.41
N ALA A 235 7.67 -3.25 21.46
CA ALA A 235 9.06 -3.08 21.80
C ALA A 235 9.69 -2.04 20.87
N SER A 236 10.54 -1.18 21.43
CA SER A 236 11.30 -0.18 20.68
C SER A 236 11.95 -0.83 19.46
N PRO A 237 11.91 -0.21 18.27
CA PRO A 237 12.50 -0.84 17.10
C PRO A 237 13.99 -1.04 17.35
N ALA A 238 14.42 -2.29 17.26
CA ALA A 238 15.82 -2.61 16.96
C ALA A 238 16.25 -1.74 15.76
N SER A 239 17.51 -1.28 15.77
CA SER A 239 18.11 -0.44 14.74
C SER A 239 17.52 -0.73 13.36
N SER A 240 16.86 0.26 12.74
CA SER A 240 16.18 0.06 11.46
C SER A 240 17.18 -0.52 10.45
N PRO A 241 17.02 -1.79 10.02
CA PRO A 241 17.94 -2.36 9.04
C PRO A 241 17.89 -1.50 7.78
N SER A 242 19.03 -1.38 7.09
CA SER A 242 19.01 -0.80 5.74
C SER A 242 17.99 -1.59 4.93
N MET A 243 17.09 -0.90 4.22
CA MET A 243 16.06 -1.58 3.43
C MET A 243 16.71 -2.46 2.37
N THR A 244 16.69 -3.77 2.61
CA THR A 244 17.21 -4.80 1.73
C THR A 244 16.05 -5.63 1.19
N THR A 245 16.10 -5.93 -0.10
CA THR A 245 15.11 -6.78 -0.77
C THR A 245 15.70 -8.17 -0.97
N GLY A 246 14.99 -9.19 -0.53
CA GLY A 246 15.27 -10.59 -0.81
C GLY A 246 14.79 -11.01 -2.19
N LEU A 247 15.47 -11.96 -2.83
CA LEU A 247 15.02 -12.58 -4.06
C LEU A 247 15.21 -14.10 -3.97
N VAL A 248 14.16 -14.86 -4.27
CA VAL A 248 14.20 -16.33 -4.38
C VAL A 248 13.87 -16.74 -5.82
N TYR A 249 14.70 -17.59 -6.40
CA TYR A 249 14.48 -18.25 -7.68
C TYR A 249 15.26 -19.57 -7.68
N ASP A 250 14.68 -20.61 -8.28
CA ASP A 250 15.35 -21.91 -8.47
C ASP A 250 14.90 -22.51 -9.81
N GLU A 251 15.87 -22.84 -10.67
CA GLU A 251 15.61 -23.38 -11.99
C GLU A 251 14.94 -24.76 -11.97
N ARG A 252 15.05 -25.53 -10.87
CA ARG A 252 14.37 -26.83 -10.72
C ARG A 252 12.86 -26.72 -10.80
N MET A 253 12.29 -25.55 -10.47
CA MET A 253 10.85 -25.30 -10.66
C MET A 253 10.43 -25.34 -12.13
N MET A 254 11.37 -25.31 -13.09
CA MET A 254 11.11 -25.47 -14.52
C MET A 254 10.81 -26.92 -14.92
N GLU A 255 11.09 -27.89 -14.06
CA GLU A 255 10.90 -29.31 -14.37
C GLU A 255 9.41 -29.72 -14.42
N HIS A 256 8.50 -28.93 -13.86
CA HIS A 256 7.06 -29.10 -14.02
C HIS A 256 6.60 -28.59 -15.40
N GLU A 257 6.13 -29.46 -16.30
CA GLU A 257 5.68 -29.04 -17.63
C GLU A 257 4.53 -29.92 -18.15
N ASN A 258 3.76 -29.38 -19.11
CA ASN A 258 2.74 -30.14 -19.81
C ASN A 258 3.38 -30.93 -20.96
N LEU A 259 3.47 -32.25 -20.79
CA LEU A 259 4.09 -33.15 -21.78
C LEU A 259 3.19 -33.44 -22.99
N TRP A 260 1.91 -33.03 -22.95
CA TRP A 260 0.91 -33.31 -23.99
C TRP A 260 0.50 -32.09 -24.79
N ASP A 261 0.52 -30.90 -24.17
CA ASP A 261 0.24 -29.62 -24.82
C ASP A 261 1.42 -28.65 -24.68
N ARG A 262 2.18 -28.49 -25.77
CA ARG A 262 3.31 -27.56 -25.85
C ARG A 262 2.90 -26.09 -25.89
N HIS A 263 1.62 -25.80 -26.13
CA HIS A 263 1.08 -24.44 -26.18
C HIS A 263 0.40 -24.05 -24.87
N HIS A 264 0.44 -24.92 -23.85
CA HIS A 264 -0.12 -24.64 -22.55
C HIS A 264 0.48 -23.33 -21.98
N PRO A 265 -0.34 -22.41 -21.42
CA PRO A 265 0.14 -21.08 -21.01
C PRO A 265 1.07 -21.10 -19.79
N GLU A 266 0.90 -22.07 -18.89
CA GLU A 266 1.76 -22.24 -17.70
C GLU A 266 3.07 -22.96 -18.08
N GLN A 267 3.99 -22.21 -18.71
CA GLN A 267 5.26 -22.74 -19.24
C GLN A 267 6.44 -22.58 -18.26
N PRO A 268 7.39 -23.53 -18.24
CA PRO A 268 8.64 -23.40 -17.48
C PRO A 268 9.39 -22.07 -17.71
N GLN A 269 9.36 -21.56 -18.94
CA GLN A 269 10.08 -20.35 -19.34
C GLN A 269 9.58 -19.09 -18.62
N ARG A 270 8.38 -19.09 -18.00
CA ARG A 270 7.83 -17.94 -17.27
C ARG A 270 8.79 -17.46 -16.18
N VAL A 271 9.20 -18.35 -15.28
CA VAL A 271 10.10 -18.01 -14.17
C VAL A 271 11.52 -17.66 -14.66
N PHE A 272 12.03 -18.38 -15.67
CA PHE A 272 13.33 -18.08 -16.28
C PHE A 272 13.36 -16.68 -16.92
N LYS A 273 12.33 -16.32 -17.69
CA LYS A 273 12.26 -15.01 -18.36
C LYS A 273 12.14 -13.86 -17.37
N ILE A 274 11.39 -14.05 -16.29
CA ILE A 274 11.30 -13.08 -15.18
C ILE A 274 12.67 -12.90 -14.53
N PHE A 275 13.33 -13.99 -14.12
CA PHE A 275 14.65 -13.92 -13.49
C PHE A 275 15.71 -13.28 -14.40
N ASN A 276 15.79 -13.72 -15.67
CA ASN A 276 16.72 -13.16 -16.65
C ASN A 276 16.48 -11.65 -16.87
N LYS A 277 15.23 -11.18 -16.84
CA LYS A 277 14.95 -9.73 -16.93
C LYS A 277 15.43 -8.97 -15.69
N HIS A 278 15.30 -9.54 -14.49
CA HIS A 278 15.85 -8.98 -13.27
C HIS A 278 17.38 -8.88 -13.34
N GLN A 279 18.04 -9.90 -13.87
CA GLN A 279 19.49 -9.91 -14.05
C GLN A 279 19.96 -8.85 -15.06
N GLN A 280 19.29 -8.74 -16.21
CA GLN A 280 19.60 -7.73 -17.23
C GLN A 280 19.47 -6.28 -16.72
N LEU A 281 18.60 -6.04 -15.76
CA LEU A 281 18.39 -4.73 -15.14
C LEU A 281 19.29 -4.50 -13.91
N GLY A 282 20.20 -5.43 -13.59
CA GLY A 282 21.06 -5.37 -12.40
C GLY A 282 20.28 -5.47 -11.07
N LEU A 283 19.05 -5.97 -11.09
CA LEU A 283 18.20 -6.08 -9.88
C LEU A 283 18.61 -7.26 -9.01
N VAL A 284 19.06 -8.36 -9.63
CA VAL A 284 19.56 -9.55 -8.91
C VAL A 284 20.72 -9.18 -7.99
N ASP A 285 21.69 -8.41 -8.50
CA ASP A 285 22.89 -7.97 -7.76
C ASP A 285 22.56 -6.96 -6.63
N ARG A 286 21.38 -6.33 -6.70
CA ARG A 286 20.86 -5.40 -5.68
C ARG A 286 20.02 -6.11 -4.62
N CYS A 287 19.70 -7.38 -4.80
CA CYS A 287 18.89 -8.17 -3.88
C CYS A 287 19.76 -9.17 -3.08
N VAL A 288 19.33 -9.46 -1.86
CA VAL A 288 19.86 -10.59 -1.08
C VAL A 288 19.29 -11.87 -1.67
N GLN A 289 20.15 -12.76 -2.16
CA GLN A 289 19.72 -14.05 -2.70
C GLN A 289 19.33 -14.97 -1.55
N ILE A 290 18.08 -15.42 -1.55
CA ILE A 290 17.54 -16.33 -0.54
C ILE A 290 17.44 -17.73 -1.17
N PRO A 291 18.00 -18.78 -0.55
CA PRO A 291 17.99 -20.12 -1.12
C PRO A 291 16.57 -20.70 -1.11
N ALA A 292 16.18 -21.37 -2.18
CA ALA A 292 14.96 -22.18 -2.22
C ALA A 292 15.12 -23.47 -1.39
N ARG A 293 14.01 -23.96 -0.83
CA ARG A 293 13.94 -25.26 -0.16
C ARG A 293 12.63 -25.96 -0.48
N LEU A 294 12.55 -27.25 -0.17
CA LEU A 294 11.30 -28.01 -0.23
C LEU A 294 10.48 -27.71 1.03
N ALA A 295 9.18 -27.47 0.84
CA ALA A 295 8.20 -27.53 1.93
C ALA A 295 8.05 -28.97 2.44
N THR A 296 8.05 -29.17 3.74
CA THR A 296 7.81 -30.50 4.34
C THR A 296 6.32 -30.87 4.28
N GLU A 297 6.00 -32.15 4.47
CA GLU A 297 4.60 -32.58 4.48
C GLU A 297 3.82 -31.99 5.65
N GLU A 298 4.47 -31.77 6.80
CA GLU A 298 3.90 -31.10 7.96
C GLU A 298 3.59 -29.63 7.66
N GLU A 299 4.47 -28.95 6.92
CA GLU A 299 4.22 -27.58 6.47
C GLU A 299 3.07 -27.53 5.46
N LEU A 300 3.01 -28.46 4.50
CA LEU A 300 1.88 -28.55 3.56
C LEU A 300 0.55 -28.83 4.27
N ALA A 301 0.59 -29.59 5.37
CA ALA A 301 -0.58 -29.94 6.18
C ALA A 301 -1.18 -28.75 6.95
N MET A 302 -0.53 -27.58 6.96
CA MET A 302 -1.10 -26.36 7.54
C MET A 302 -2.35 -25.87 6.80
N CYS A 303 -2.49 -26.18 5.50
CA CYS A 303 -3.65 -25.79 4.68
C CYS A 303 -4.30 -26.96 3.96
N HIS A 304 -3.56 -28.02 3.66
CA HIS A 304 -4.07 -29.13 2.85
C HIS A 304 -4.29 -30.40 3.66
N SER A 305 -5.25 -31.22 3.24
CA SER A 305 -5.44 -32.52 3.87
C SER A 305 -4.29 -33.45 3.58
N VAL A 306 -4.03 -34.36 4.54
CA VAL A 306 -3.03 -35.42 4.37
C VAL A 306 -3.35 -36.26 3.13
N GLN A 307 -4.63 -36.49 2.83
CA GLN A 307 -5.08 -37.22 1.65
C GLN A 307 -4.66 -36.54 0.35
N HIS A 308 -4.89 -35.23 0.21
CA HIS A 308 -4.46 -34.47 -0.96
C HIS A 308 -2.92 -34.48 -1.10
N ILE A 309 -2.20 -34.29 0.02
CA ILE A 309 -0.73 -34.32 0.03
C ILE A 309 -0.20 -35.67 -0.43
N GLN A 310 -0.72 -36.79 0.11
CA GLN A 310 -0.29 -38.13 -0.30
C GLN A 310 -0.68 -38.43 -1.76
N HIS A 311 -1.83 -37.95 -2.21
CA HIS A 311 -2.27 -38.11 -3.59
C HIS A 311 -1.30 -37.40 -4.55
N MET A 312 -0.96 -36.14 -4.29
CA MET A 312 0.01 -35.39 -5.09
C MET A 312 1.42 -35.98 -4.99
N LYS A 313 1.85 -36.43 -3.81
CA LYS A 313 3.15 -37.10 -3.63
C LYS A 313 3.28 -38.37 -4.45
N ALA A 314 2.21 -39.17 -4.55
CA ALA A 314 2.21 -40.41 -5.33
C ALA A 314 2.47 -40.17 -6.83
N THR A 315 2.13 -38.99 -7.36
CA THR A 315 2.33 -38.63 -8.78
C THR A 315 3.78 -38.73 -9.23
N ALA A 316 4.75 -38.54 -8.32
CA ALA A 316 6.18 -38.61 -8.62
C ALA A 316 6.62 -39.97 -9.20
N THR A 317 5.89 -41.05 -8.90
CA THR A 317 6.21 -42.42 -9.35
C THR A 317 5.21 -43.02 -10.33
N MET A 318 4.18 -42.26 -10.71
CA MET A 318 3.16 -42.71 -11.67
C MET A 318 3.71 -42.75 -13.10
N LYS A 319 3.12 -43.60 -13.94
CA LYS A 319 3.42 -43.61 -15.38
C LYS A 319 2.78 -42.38 -16.04
N LEU A 320 3.44 -41.85 -17.07
CA LEU A 320 2.97 -40.66 -17.79
C LEU A 320 1.51 -40.74 -18.25
N ARG A 321 1.05 -41.91 -18.74
CA ARG A 321 -0.36 -42.07 -19.16
C ARG A 321 -1.35 -41.95 -18.00
N ASP A 322 -0.97 -42.41 -16.81
CA ASP A 322 -1.80 -42.31 -15.61
C ASP A 322 -1.82 -40.88 -15.10
N LEU A 323 -0.69 -40.16 -15.16
CA LEU A 323 -0.61 -38.72 -14.86
C LEU A 323 -1.49 -37.87 -15.79
N HIS A 324 -1.50 -38.19 -17.09
CA HIS A 324 -2.39 -37.51 -18.03
C HIS A 324 -3.87 -37.74 -17.68
N ARG A 325 -4.25 -38.98 -17.32
CA ARG A 325 -5.62 -39.29 -16.90
C ARG A 325 -5.98 -38.52 -15.63
N LEU A 326 -5.10 -38.56 -14.63
CA LEU A 326 -5.30 -37.88 -13.36
C LEU A 326 -5.47 -36.38 -13.52
N GLY A 327 -4.65 -35.73 -14.35
CA GLY A 327 -4.79 -34.29 -14.62
C GLY A 327 -6.17 -33.93 -15.18
N ASN A 328 -6.75 -34.81 -16.01
CA ASN A 328 -8.10 -34.63 -16.57
C ASN A 328 -9.25 -34.88 -15.57
N GLU A 329 -8.96 -35.43 -14.38
CA GLU A 329 -9.95 -35.56 -13.30
C GLU A 329 -10.18 -34.23 -12.57
N PHE A 330 -9.26 -33.27 -12.72
CA PHE A 330 -9.32 -31.96 -12.09
C PHE A 330 -9.51 -30.84 -13.11
N THR A 331 -10.04 -29.71 -12.65
CA THR A 331 -10.27 -28.55 -13.50
C THR A 331 -8.96 -27.84 -13.82
N SER A 332 -8.57 -27.85 -15.11
CA SER A 332 -7.40 -27.13 -15.63
C SER A 332 -6.09 -27.51 -14.91
N ILE A 333 -5.81 -28.81 -14.79
CA ILE A 333 -4.57 -29.33 -14.18
C ILE A 333 -3.82 -30.21 -15.17
N PHE A 334 -2.49 -30.09 -15.17
CA PHE A 334 -1.57 -31.02 -15.81
C PHE A 334 -0.50 -31.42 -14.80
N ILE A 335 0.00 -32.65 -14.90
CA ILE A 335 0.93 -33.21 -13.93
C ILE A 335 2.03 -33.98 -14.67
N ASN A 336 3.27 -33.81 -14.26
CA ASN A 336 4.39 -34.70 -14.59
C ASN A 336 5.05 -35.19 -13.30
N ASN A 337 6.06 -36.07 -13.42
CA ASN A 337 6.70 -36.67 -12.26
C ASN A 337 7.41 -35.65 -11.33
N GLN A 338 7.70 -34.43 -11.81
CA GLN A 338 8.39 -33.39 -11.03
C GLN A 338 7.43 -32.37 -10.42
N SER A 339 6.14 -32.42 -10.80
CA SER A 339 5.09 -31.51 -10.33
C SER A 339 5.05 -31.35 -8.81
N PHE A 340 5.06 -32.46 -8.06
CA PHE A 340 4.99 -32.42 -6.60
C PHE A 340 6.22 -31.70 -6.00
N GLN A 341 7.42 -32.06 -6.44
CA GLN A 341 8.65 -31.44 -5.95
C GLN A 341 8.75 -29.96 -6.33
N CYS A 342 8.30 -29.59 -7.53
CA CYS A 342 8.22 -28.18 -7.95
C CYS A 342 7.25 -27.39 -7.07
N ALA A 343 6.08 -27.95 -6.73
CA ALA A 343 5.14 -27.31 -5.82
C ALA A 343 5.69 -27.18 -4.39
N GLN A 344 6.45 -28.17 -3.92
CA GLN A 344 7.19 -28.07 -2.66
C GLN A 344 8.25 -26.96 -2.70
N LEU A 345 8.99 -26.82 -3.81
CA LEU A 345 9.95 -25.72 -4.00
C LEU A 345 9.24 -24.37 -4.02
N ALA A 346 8.09 -24.25 -4.68
CA ALA A 346 7.34 -23.01 -4.73
C ALA A 346 6.91 -22.54 -3.33
N ALA A 347 6.32 -23.43 -2.53
CA ALA A 347 5.92 -23.12 -1.16
C ALA A 347 7.13 -22.87 -0.24
N GLY A 348 8.12 -23.78 -0.25
CA GLY A 348 9.30 -23.67 0.63
C GLY A 348 10.19 -22.45 0.32
N SER A 349 10.23 -22.01 -0.95
CA SER A 349 10.85 -20.74 -1.34
C SER A 349 10.20 -19.54 -0.66
N CYS A 350 8.86 -19.50 -0.63
CA CYS A 350 8.12 -18.45 0.05
C CYS A 350 8.33 -18.50 1.58
N PHE A 351 8.46 -19.70 2.17
CA PHE A 351 8.74 -19.85 3.60
C PHE A 351 10.12 -19.29 3.98
N ASN A 352 11.17 -19.60 3.22
CA ASN A 352 12.51 -19.02 3.46
C ASN A 352 12.53 -17.50 3.27
N ALA A 353 11.70 -16.98 2.36
CA ALA A 353 11.51 -15.54 2.24
C ALA A 353 10.88 -14.94 3.52
N VAL A 354 9.86 -15.59 4.08
CA VAL A 354 9.26 -15.21 5.37
C VAL A 354 10.27 -15.28 6.51
N ASP A 355 11.05 -16.36 6.62
CA ASP A 355 12.10 -16.46 7.65
C ASP A 355 13.09 -15.30 7.57
N SER A 356 13.48 -14.92 6.35
CA SER A 356 14.41 -13.80 6.12
C SER A 356 13.78 -12.43 6.44
N ILE A 357 12.46 -12.30 6.29
CA ILE A 357 11.73 -11.06 6.62
C ILE A 357 11.53 -10.96 8.14
N LEU A 358 10.98 -12.00 8.77
CA LEU A 358 10.68 -12.02 10.20
C LEU A 358 11.95 -12.06 11.05
N GLY A 359 13.03 -12.67 10.56
CA GLY A 359 14.35 -12.62 11.18
C GLY A 359 15.11 -11.31 10.98
N GLY A 360 14.56 -10.37 10.20
CA GLY A 360 15.15 -9.05 9.96
C GLY A 360 16.37 -9.02 9.03
N GLN A 361 16.66 -10.11 8.30
CA GLN A 361 17.73 -10.16 7.30
C GLN A 361 17.38 -9.33 6.06
N VAL A 362 16.11 -9.31 5.67
CA VAL A 362 15.55 -8.46 4.61
C VAL A 362 14.29 -7.76 5.08
N SER A 363 13.96 -6.62 4.47
CA SER A 363 12.74 -5.86 4.80
C SER A 363 11.52 -6.28 3.95
N ASN A 364 11.77 -6.85 2.78
CA ASN A 364 10.78 -7.44 1.88
C ASN A 364 11.47 -8.46 0.97
N ALA A 365 10.72 -9.25 0.24
CA ALA A 365 11.27 -10.20 -0.73
C ALA A 365 10.36 -10.41 -1.94
N VAL A 366 10.96 -10.84 -3.05
CA VAL A 366 10.25 -11.35 -4.23
C VAL A 366 10.56 -12.83 -4.42
N ALA A 367 9.52 -13.64 -4.61
CA ALA A 367 9.63 -15.07 -4.90
C ALA A 367 9.20 -15.34 -6.34
N ILE A 368 10.15 -15.72 -7.20
CA ILE A 368 9.89 -16.07 -8.60
C ILE A 368 9.64 -17.57 -8.67
N VAL A 369 8.41 -17.99 -8.35
CA VAL A 369 8.05 -19.39 -8.11
C VAL A 369 7.01 -19.95 -9.08
N ARG A 370 7.03 -21.27 -9.29
CA ARG A 370 5.97 -22.03 -9.98
C ARG A 370 6.00 -23.51 -9.56
N PRO A 371 4.90 -24.29 -9.67
CA PRO A 371 3.54 -23.90 -10.11
C PRO A 371 2.85 -22.86 -9.20
N PRO A 372 1.78 -22.19 -9.66
CA PRO A 372 1.01 -21.23 -8.86
C PRO A 372 0.22 -21.90 -7.71
N GLY A 373 -0.48 -21.10 -6.89
CA GLY A 373 -1.13 -21.61 -5.67
C GLY A 373 -2.59 -21.19 -5.39
N HIS A 374 -3.03 -19.99 -5.76
CA HIS A 374 -4.26 -19.40 -5.21
C HIS A 374 -5.59 -20.13 -5.52
N HIS A 375 -5.62 -21.02 -6.52
CA HIS A 375 -6.80 -21.85 -6.84
C HIS A 375 -6.82 -23.19 -6.09
N ALA A 376 -5.70 -23.61 -5.49
CA ALA A 376 -5.63 -24.91 -4.81
C ALA A 376 -6.47 -24.88 -3.52
N GLU A 377 -7.38 -25.83 -3.44
CA GLU A 377 -8.27 -26.02 -2.29
C GLU A 377 -7.61 -26.93 -1.24
N ARG A 378 -8.23 -27.03 -0.07
CA ARG A 378 -7.79 -27.94 1.01
C ARG A 378 -7.59 -29.38 0.53
N ASP A 379 -8.50 -29.87 -0.30
CA ASP A 379 -8.62 -31.28 -0.69
C ASP A 379 -8.49 -31.53 -2.21
N SER A 380 -8.20 -30.50 -3.02
CA SER A 380 -8.13 -30.64 -4.48
C SER A 380 -7.21 -29.62 -5.15
N PRO A 381 -6.44 -30.00 -6.19
CA PRO A 381 -5.79 -29.04 -7.07
C PRO A 381 -6.81 -28.41 -8.03
N CYS A 382 -6.52 -27.22 -8.56
CA CYS A 382 -7.35 -26.51 -9.54
C CYS A 382 -6.52 -25.42 -10.25
N GLY A 383 -6.81 -25.11 -11.51
CA GLY A 383 -6.28 -23.91 -12.18
C GLY A 383 -4.75 -23.82 -12.15
N PHE A 384 -4.07 -24.91 -12.53
CA PHE A 384 -2.61 -25.09 -12.47
C PHE A 384 -2.01 -25.13 -11.05
N CYS A 385 -2.81 -24.94 -10.00
CA CYS A 385 -2.36 -24.87 -8.62
C CYS A 385 -2.47 -26.24 -7.93
N LEU A 386 -1.35 -26.71 -7.36
CA LEU A 386 -1.29 -27.98 -6.62
C LEU A 386 -1.42 -27.79 -5.11
N PHE A 387 -0.74 -26.78 -4.57
CA PHE A 387 -0.81 -26.35 -3.18
C PHE A 387 -0.95 -24.84 -3.14
N ASN A 388 -1.70 -24.32 -2.18
CA ASN A 388 -1.91 -22.89 -2.02
C ASN A 388 -0.68 -22.28 -1.33
N SER A 389 0.35 -22.00 -2.13
CA SER A 389 1.63 -21.47 -1.65
C SER A 389 1.48 -20.19 -0.85
N VAL A 390 0.51 -19.33 -1.18
CA VAL A 390 0.28 -18.07 -0.47
C VAL A 390 -0.39 -18.31 0.88
N ALA A 391 -1.44 -19.14 0.93
CA ALA A 391 -2.10 -19.51 2.19
C ALA A 391 -1.17 -20.26 3.14
N LEU A 392 -0.39 -21.21 2.60
CA LEU A 392 0.64 -21.92 3.36
C LEU A 392 1.69 -20.95 3.92
N THR A 393 2.08 -19.93 3.15
CA THR A 393 3.07 -18.93 3.58
C THR A 393 2.52 -18.07 4.73
N ALA A 394 1.23 -17.72 4.69
CA ALA A 394 0.58 -17.01 5.78
C ALA A 394 0.55 -17.85 7.07
N ARG A 395 0.16 -19.13 6.98
CA ARG A 395 0.20 -20.06 8.13
C ARG A 395 1.61 -20.29 8.64
N TYR A 396 2.58 -20.42 7.73
CA TYR A 396 3.99 -20.54 8.08
C TYR A 396 4.46 -19.32 8.89
N ALA A 397 4.16 -18.11 8.41
CA ALA A 397 4.50 -16.86 9.09
C ALA A 397 3.91 -16.80 10.50
N GLN A 398 2.61 -17.12 10.65
CA GLN A 398 1.98 -17.18 11.97
C GLN A 398 2.67 -18.17 12.90
N ASN A 399 3.02 -19.36 12.39
CA ASN A 399 3.69 -20.39 13.17
C ASN A 399 5.11 -20.00 13.63
N VAL A 400 5.88 -19.29 12.81
CA VAL A 400 7.30 -18.95 13.12
C VAL A 400 7.51 -17.56 13.72
N SER A 401 6.53 -16.66 13.63
CA SER A 401 6.70 -15.25 14.06
C SER A 401 6.88 -15.02 15.56
N HIS A 402 6.58 -16.02 16.39
CA HIS A 402 6.45 -15.90 17.85
C HIS A 402 5.41 -14.85 18.31
N ASP A 403 4.62 -14.27 17.40
CA ASP A 403 3.52 -13.37 17.68
C ASP A 403 2.18 -14.11 17.47
N PRO A 404 1.47 -14.48 18.55
CA PRO A 404 0.19 -15.19 18.43
C PRO A 404 -0.91 -14.31 17.81
N LEU A 405 -0.68 -13.01 17.64
CA LEU A 405 -1.60 -12.04 17.05
C LEU A 405 -1.14 -11.56 15.68
N LEU A 406 -0.19 -12.26 15.03
CA LEU A 406 0.28 -11.90 13.69
C LEU A 406 -0.89 -11.88 12.71
N ARG A 407 -1.25 -10.67 12.25
CA ARG A 407 -2.22 -10.44 11.19
C ARG A 407 -1.51 -10.46 9.85
N VAL A 408 -2.09 -11.13 8.86
CA VAL A 408 -1.54 -11.19 7.49
C VAL A 408 -2.55 -10.65 6.50
N LEU A 409 -2.13 -9.72 5.65
CA LEU A 409 -2.89 -9.31 4.46
C LEU A 409 -2.41 -10.12 3.27
N ILE A 410 -3.35 -10.80 2.60
CA ILE A 410 -3.15 -11.39 1.28
C ILE A 410 -3.89 -10.52 0.26
N LEU A 411 -3.12 -9.82 -0.59
CA LEU A 411 -3.65 -9.07 -1.72
C LEU A 411 -3.46 -9.88 -3.00
N ASP A 412 -4.56 -10.35 -3.58
CA ASP A 412 -4.57 -11.07 -4.85
C ASP A 412 -4.98 -10.14 -6.00
N TRP A 413 -4.00 -9.76 -6.81
CA TRP A 413 -4.20 -8.96 -8.01
C TRP A 413 -4.23 -9.79 -9.30
N ASP A 414 -4.20 -11.13 -9.19
CA ASP A 414 -4.36 -11.99 -10.37
C ASP A 414 -5.74 -11.71 -10.99
N VAL A 415 -5.82 -11.82 -12.32
CA VAL A 415 -7.08 -11.56 -13.03
C VAL A 415 -8.18 -12.57 -12.67
N HIS A 416 -7.81 -13.75 -12.16
CA HIS A 416 -8.75 -14.74 -11.65
C HIS A 416 -8.93 -14.60 -10.13
N HIS A 417 -10.14 -14.88 -9.66
CA HIS A 417 -10.40 -14.95 -8.24
C HIS A 417 -9.68 -16.17 -7.62
N GLY A 418 -8.85 -15.95 -6.60
CA GLY A 418 -8.21 -17.01 -5.82
C GLY A 418 -9.19 -17.73 -4.89
N ASN A 419 -10.08 -18.56 -5.44
CA ASN A 419 -11.10 -19.31 -4.69
C ASN A 419 -10.51 -20.14 -3.54
N GLY A 420 -9.37 -20.80 -3.77
CA GLY A 420 -8.74 -21.63 -2.74
C GLY A 420 -8.25 -20.80 -1.56
N THR A 421 -7.72 -19.60 -1.82
CA THR A 421 -7.30 -18.67 -0.75
C THR A 421 -8.51 -18.15 0.02
N GLN A 422 -9.61 -17.80 -0.67
CA GLN A 422 -10.85 -17.36 -0.03
C GLN A 422 -11.36 -18.42 0.95
N HIS A 423 -11.59 -19.65 0.48
CA HIS A 423 -12.19 -20.70 1.32
C HIS A 423 -11.28 -21.13 2.48
N LEU A 424 -9.96 -21.09 2.32
CA LEU A 424 -9.02 -21.45 3.40
C LEU A 424 -9.04 -20.46 4.58
N PHE A 425 -9.51 -19.24 4.38
CA PHE A 425 -9.53 -18.18 5.40
C PHE A 425 -10.90 -17.50 5.57
N GLU A 426 -11.97 -18.06 5.01
CA GLU A 426 -13.31 -17.45 5.02
C GLU A 426 -13.85 -17.21 6.43
N GLU A 427 -13.47 -18.06 7.39
CA GLU A 427 -13.85 -17.97 8.80
C GLU A 427 -12.70 -17.44 9.70
N ASP A 428 -11.56 -17.03 9.13
CA ASP A 428 -10.36 -16.62 9.89
C ASP A 428 -10.19 -15.10 9.94
N ASP A 429 -10.35 -14.51 11.12
CA ASP A 429 -10.24 -13.06 11.33
C ASP A 429 -8.79 -12.55 11.47
N SER A 430 -7.80 -13.44 11.54
CA SER A 430 -6.38 -13.10 11.59
C SER A 430 -5.77 -12.87 10.19
N ILE A 431 -6.47 -13.30 9.13
CA ILE A 431 -6.04 -13.18 7.74
C ILE A 431 -7.04 -12.31 6.96
N LEU A 432 -6.60 -11.16 6.46
CA LEU A 432 -7.39 -10.36 5.54
C LEU A 432 -7.07 -10.76 4.11
N TYR A 433 -8.08 -11.19 3.35
CA TYR A 433 -7.96 -11.48 1.91
C TYR A 433 -8.71 -10.43 1.09
N ILE A 434 -8.01 -9.81 0.14
CA ILE A 434 -8.59 -8.88 -0.84
C ILE A 434 -8.22 -9.38 -2.23
N SER A 435 -9.20 -9.56 -3.10
CA SER A 435 -8.99 -10.00 -4.48
C SER A 435 -9.58 -9.02 -5.49
N LEU A 436 -8.77 -8.64 -6.49
CA LEU A 436 -9.19 -7.84 -7.63
C LEU A 436 -9.19 -8.73 -8.87
N HIS A 437 -10.36 -9.13 -9.34
CA HIS A 437 -10.49 -10.11 -10.41
C HIS A 437 -11.53 -9.72 -11.45
N ARG A 438 -11.39 -10.28 -12.65
CA ARG A 438 -12.40 -10.22 -13.69
C ARG A 438 -13.52 -11.18 -13.32
N TYR A 439 -14.71 -10.66 -13.08
CA TYR A 439 -15.86 -11.48 -12.69
C TYR A 439 -16.79 -11.82 -13.85
N ASP A 440 -17.04 -10.86 -14.77
CA ASP A 440 -17.95 -11.01 -15.91
C ASP A 440 -19.29 -11.69 -15.57
N LYS A 441 -19.87 -11.37 -14.40
CA LYS A 441 -21.08 -12.02 -13.86
C LYS A 441 -20.94 -13.54 -13.73
N ALA A 442 -19.84 -13.99 -13.15
CA ALA A 442 -19.45 -15.40 -13.00
C ALA A 442 -19.21 -16.16 -14.33
N ALA A 443 -18.91 -15.44 -15.42
CA ALA A 443 -18.55 -16.07 -16.69
C ALA A 443 -17.03 -16.29 -16.86
N PHE A 444 -16.22 -15.68 -16.00
CA PHE A 444 -14.77 -15.82 -16.01
C PHE A 444 -14.33 -16.80 -14.90
N PHE A 445 -13.30 -17.60 -15.19
CA PHE A 445 -12.78 -18.65 -14.30
C PHE A 445 -12.37 -18.07 -12.92
N PRO A 446 -12.56 -18.80 -11.80
CA PRO A 446 -13.01 -20.18 -11.65
C PRO A 446 -14.51 -20.43 -11.93
#